data_AF-A0A482UXQ2-F1
#
_entry.id   AF-A0A482UXQ2-F1
#
_cell.length_a   1.000
_cell.length_b   1.000
_cell.length_c   1.000
_cell.angle_alpha   90.00
_cell.angle_beta   90.00
_cell.angle_gamma   90.00
#
_symmetry.space_group_name_H-M   'P 1'
#
loop_
_entity.id
_entity.type
_entity.pdbx_description
1 polymer ?
#
loop_
_entity_poly.entity_id
_entity_poly.type
_entity_poly.pdbx_seq_one_letter_code
_entity_poly.pdbx_strand_id
1 'polypeptide(L)' 'MLTTNVHTHTPRGGFHGFHCTPGYEPLLLTVETVADCHHQGGTILASSRGGFDEDTIVEFLVKRGINQVYVIGGDGTHR' A
#
# COMPACT_ATOMS: atom_id res chain seq x y z
N MET A 1 9.41 11.49 -24.99
CA MET A 1 9.51 10.66 -23.77
C MET A 1 8.15 10.66 -23.12
N LEU A 2 7.46 9.52 -23.11
CA LEU A 2 6.18 9.40 -22.39
C LEU A 2 6.53 9.24 -20.92
N THR A 3 6.32 10.27 -20.12
CA THR A 3 6.27 10.13 -18.65
C THR A 3 5.02 9.30 -18.35
N THR A 4 5.18 8.00 -18.11
CA THR A 4 4.12 7.21 -17.50
C THR A 4 3.87 7.79 -16.11
N ASN A 5 2.76 8.52 -15.96
CA ASN A 5 2.28 8.98 -14.66
C ASN A 5 1.79 7.77 -13.86
N VAL A 6 2.72 7.05 -13.23
CA VAL A 6 2.41 6.01 -12.27
C VAL A 6 2.00 6.70 -10.97
N HIS A 7 0.72 6.60 -10.61
CA HIS A 7 0.22 7.09 -9.34
C HIS A 7 0.23 5.95 -8.32
N THR A 8 1.24 5.93 -7.46
CA THR A 8 1.39 4.90 -6.43
C THR A 8 0.59 5.30 -5.19
N HIS A 9 -0.57 4.66 -5.00
CA HIS A 9 -1.39 4.81 -3.81
C HIS A 9 -1.18 3.61 -2.90
N THR A 10 -0.80 3.86 -1.65
CA THR A 10 -0.41 2.79 -0.73
C THR A 10 -1.29 2.80 0.50
N PRO A 11 -2.17 1.80 0.70
CA PRO A 11 -2.88 1.60 1.95
C PRO A 11 -1.86 1.45 3.07
N ARG A 12 -2.09 2.16 4.19
CA ARG A 12 -1.17 2.10 5.33
C ARG A 12 -1.57 0.97 6.28
N GLY A 13 -0.60 0.37 6.98
CA GLY A 13 -0.87 -0.59 8.04
C GLY A 13 -1.17 -2.01 7.57
N GLY A 14 -0.55 -2.48 6.49
CA GLY A 14 -0.74 -3.84 5.97
C GLY A 14 -2.15 -4.05 5.37
N PHE A 15 -2.71 -5.26 5.48
CA PHE A 15 -4.02 -5.57 4.89
C PHE A 15 -5.19 -4.79 5.51
N HIS A 16 -5.05 -4.37 6.78
CA HIS A 16 -6.02 -3.50 7.44
C HIS A 16 -6.23 -2.16 6.70
N GLY A 17 -5.24 -1.67 5.96
CA GLY A 17 -5.33 -0.43 5.19
C GLY A 17 -6.38 -0.47 4.07
N PHE A 18 -6.75 -1.65 3.59
CA PHE A 18 -7.77 -1.79 2.53
C PHE A 18 -9.19 -1.52 3.04
N HIS A 19 -9.44 -1.62 4.35
CA HIS A 19 -10.75 -1.34 4.97
C HIS A 19 -11.08 0.17 5.05
N CYS A 20 -10.28 1.05 4.43
CA CYS A 20 -10.44 2.50 4.50
C CYS A 20 -10.57 3.03 5.95
N THR A 21 -9.82 2.42 6.87
CA THR A 21 -9.83 2.81 8.29
C THR A 21 -9.35 4.26 8.44
N PRO A 22 -10.06 5.11 9.21
CA PRO A 22 -9.61 6.47 9.47
C PRO A 22 -8.18 6.48 10.03
N GLY A 23 -7.33 7.34 9.47
CA GLY A 23 -5.90 7.41 9.81
C GLY A 23 -5.00 6.44 9.03
N TYR A 24 -5.55 5.60 8.15
CA TYR A 24 -4.82 4.69 7.25
C TYR A 24 -5.07 4.99 5.77
N GLU A 25 -5.46 6.22 5.46
CA GLU A 25 -5.71 6.68 4.11
C GLU A 25 -4.49 6.43 3.22
N PRO A 26 -4.71 6.11 1.92
CA PRO A 26 -3.62 5.82 1.02
C PRO A 26 -2.65 7.00 0.90
N LEU A 27 -1.36 6.71 1.08
CA LEU A 27 -0.30 7.68 0.86
C LEU A 27 0.11 7.66 -0.62
N LEU A 28 0.15 8.83 -1.24
CA LEU A 28 0.75 9.01 -2.56
C LEU A 28 2.27 9.00 -2.43
N LEU A 29 2.94 8.07 -3.11
CA LEU A 29 4.39 8.03 -3.13
C LEU A 29 4.94 8.86 -4.30
N THR A 30 5.64 9.94 -3.96
CA THR A 30 6.45 10.75 -4.88
C THR A 30 7.93 10.57 -4.55
N VAL A 31 8.80 11.01 -5.47
CA VAL A 31 10.27 10.98 -5.27
C VAL A 31 10.66 11.66 -3.95
N GLU A 32 10.02 12.77 -3.63
CA GLU A 32 10.26 13.55 -2.41
C GLU A 32 9.83 12.76 -1.16
N THR A 33 8.66 12.10 -1.20
CA THR A 33 8.17 11.35 -0.03
C THR A 33 9.00 10.10 0.29
N VAL A 34 9.73 9.56 -0.69
CA VAL A 34 10.52 8.32 -0.52
C VAL A 34 12.02 8.57 -0.48
N ALA A 35 12.49 9.80 -0.67
CA ALA A 35 13.91 10.13 -0.85
C ALA A 35 14.81 9.53 0.24
N ASP A 36 14.40 9.63 1.50
CA ASP A 36 15.20 9.23 2.66
C ASP A 36 14.79 7.90 3.29
N CYS A 37 13.80 7.20 2.74
CA CYS A 37 13.25 6.00 3.39
C CYS A 37 14.31 4.89 3.55
N HIS A 38 15.29 4.84 2.66
CA HIS A 38 16.39 3.87 2.68
C HIS A 38 17.39 4.08 3.83
N HIS A 39 17.40 5.26 4.45
CA HIS A 39 18.20 5.55 5.64
C HIS A 39 17.43 5.31 6.96
N GLN A 40 16.13 4.98 6.87
CA GLN A 40 15.25 4.83 8.03
C GLN A 40 14.89 3.36 8.24
N GLY A 41 15.04 2.88 9.48
CA GLY A 41 14.53 1.56 9.85
C GLY A 41 13.00 1.55 9.91
N GLY A 42 12.39 0.38 9.67
CA GLY A 42 10.94 0.21 9.71
C GLY A 42 10.28 0.49 8.35
N THR A 43 9.09 1.09 8.36
CA THR A 43 8.33 1.40 7.14
C THR A 43 7.57 2.70 7.29
N ILE A 44 7.62 3.55 6.25
CA ILE A 44 6.82 4.78 6.15
C ILE A 44 5.32 4.49 5.93
N LEU A 45 4.99 3.25 5.56
CA LEU A 45 3.62 2.82 5.24
C LEU A 45 2.90 2.17 6.42
N ALA A 46 3.57 1.97 7.56
CA ALA A 46 3.12 1.11 8.65
C ALA A 46 2.88 -0.35 8.22
N SER A 47 2.90 -1.27 9.18
CA SER A 47 2.65 -2.70 8.95
C SER A 47 1.82 -3.28 10.10
N SER A 48 1.05 -4.32 9.80
CA SER A 48 0.24 -5.05 10.78
C SER A 48 0.26 -6.55 10.45
N ARG A 49 -0.19 -7.38 11.40
CA ARG A 49 -0.37 -8.81 11.20
C ARG A 49 -1.85 -9.13 10.98
N GLY A 50 -2.15 -10.04 10.07
CA GLY A 50 -3.53 -10.45 9.74
C GLY A 50 -4.28 -9.39 8.94
N GLY A 51 -5.62 -9.47 8.95
CA GLY A 51 -6.51 -8.53 8.27
C GLY A 51 -6.68 -8.76 6.77
N PHE A 52 -6.28 -9.93 6.26
CA PHE A 52 -6.57 -10.29 4.87
C PHE A 52 -8.07 -10.56 4.72
N ASP A 53 -8.69 -9.86 3.78
CA ASP A 53 -10.08 -9.99 3.38
C ASP A 53 -10.14 -9.76 1.87
N GLU A 54 -10.36 -10.84 1.12
CA GLU A 54 -10.31 -10.83 -0.34
C GLU A 54 -11.31 -9.83 -0.94
N ASP A 55 -12.56 -9.86 -0.48
CA ASP A 55 -13.63 -9.03 -1.02
C ASP A 55 -13.36 -7.55 -0.77
N THR A 56 -12.92 -7.19 0.44
CA THR A 56 -12.54 -5.82 0.78
C THR A 56 -11.37 -5.33 -0.07
N ILE A 57 -10.33 -6.16 -0.24
CA ILE A 57 -9.15 -5.81 -1.04
C ILE A 57 -9.55 -5.61 -2.51
N VAL A 58 -10.27 -6.56 -3.11
CA VAL A 58 -10.69 -6.47 -4.51
C VAL A 58 -11.57 -5.24 -4.74
N GLU A 59 -12.54 -4.99 -3.87
CA GLU A 59 -13.40 -3.81 -3.98
C GLU A 59 -12.60 -2.51 -3.90
N PHE A 60 -11.61 -2.43 -2.99
CA PHE A 60 -10.73 -1.28 -2.87
C PHE A 60 -9.92 -1.01 -4.15
N LEU A 61 -9.35 -2.07 -4.74
CA LEU A 61 -8.54 -1.98 -5.96
C LEU A 61 -9.38 -1.55 -7.16
N VAL A 62 -10.56 -2.17 -7.34
CA VAL A 62 -11.47 -1.87 -8.45
C VAL A 62 -11.99 -0.44 -8.36
N LYS A 63 -12.45 0.01 -7.18
CA LYS A 63 -12.96 1.38 -6.97
C LYS A 63 -11.92 2.46 -7.31
N ARG A 64 -10.62 2.14 -7.20
CA ARG A 64 -9.51 3.08 -7.42
C ARG A 64 -8.76 2.87 -8.75
N GLY A 65 -9.18 1.90 -9.57
CA GLY A 65 -8.51 1.60 -10.84
C GLY A 65 -7.06 1.15 -10.68
N ILE A 66 -6.73 0.48 -9.55
CA ILE A 66 -5.38 0.00 -9.29
C ILE A 66 -5.13 -1.26 -10.12
N ASN A 67 -4.08 -1.22 -10.93
CA ASN A 67 -3.75 -2.28 -11.89
C ASN A 67 -2.55 -3.15 -11.45
N GLN A 68 -1.81 -2.73 -10.42
CA GLN A 68 -0.66 -3.45 -9.90
C GLN A 68 -0.63 -3.31 -8.37
N VAL A 69 -0.37 -4.43 -7.69
CA VAL A 69 -0.26 -4.51 -6.24
C VAL A 69 1.00 -5.28 -5.89
N TYR A 70 1.83 -4.70 -5.03
CA TYR A 70 3.03 -5.33 -4.51
C TYR A 70 2.82 -5.66 -3.04
N VAL A 71 2.84 -6.95 -2.70
CA VAL A 71 2.64 -7.43 -1.33
C VAL A 71 4.00 -7.74 -0.73
N ILE A 72 4.42 -6.93 0.25
CA ILE A 72 5.73 -7.06 0.92
C ILE A 72 5.50 -7.60 2.33
N GLY A 73 6.02 -8.80 2.59
CA GLY A 73 5.87 -9.48 3.88
C GLY A 73 6.59 -10.82 3.90
N GLY A 74 6.42 -11.59 4.99
CA GLY A 74 6.93 -12.96 5.09
C GLY A 74 5.90 -13.99 4.63
N ASP A 75 6.18 -15.28 4.87
CA ASP A 75 5.34 -16.40 4.39
C ASP A 75 3.85 -16.26 4.70
N GLY A 76 3.49 -15.82 5.90
CA GLY A 76 2.09 -15.64 6.29
C GLY A 76 1.34 -14.57 5.50
N THR A 77 2.06 -13.66 4.83
CA THR A 77 1.48 -12.62 3.98
C THR A 77 1.21 -13.12 2.56
N HIS A 78 1.91 -14.18 2.11
CA HIS A 78 1.83 -14.71 0.74
C HIS A 78 1.05 -16.03 0.64
N ARG A 79 0.47 -16.50 1.75
CA ARG A 79 -0.45 -17.64 1.79
C ARG A 79 -1.87 -17.18 1.52
#